data_AF-A0A402CSK3-F1
#
_entry.id   AF-A0A402CSK3-F1
#
_cell.length_a   1.000
_cell.length_b   1.000
_cell.length_c   1.000
_cell.angle_alpha   90.00
_cell.angle_beta   90.00
_cell.angle_gamma   90.00
#
_symmetry.space_group_name_H-M   'P 1'
#
loop_
_entity.id
_entity.type
_entity.pdbx_description
1 polymer ?
#
loop_
_entity_poly.entity_id
_entity_poly.type
_entity_poly.pdbx_seq_one_letter_code
_entity_poly.pdbx_strand_id
1 'polypeptide(L)'
;MSRKAASMRTRPHILALAALFTLCTPGCASKHAAAQMGRLMTADERTMVTDAAALMAKKGLKDESALATSLLGKGIWRSATADDIYMKQAEKDGGTPYAYTLSAGKQPSAIVLAPRFFKETTAPARASLMLHELGHYRAYVKTGFSDETDGYKAQYDANKKLGMGEEDSLPYFAMLDGVVEYVVPKYPEYKKYPDVKGYMTTP
;
A
#
# COMPACT_ATOMS: atom_id res chain seq x y z
N MET A 1 16.72 7.94 -37.19
CA MET A 1 15.46 8.07 -36.43
C MET A 1 15.81 8.11 -34.96
N SER A 2 15.73 9.29 -34.33
CA SER A 2 16.15 9.55 -32.96
C SER A 2 14.91 9.83 -32.13
N ARG A 3 14.67 9.06 -31.07
CA ARG A 3 13.70 9.42 -30.01
C ARG A 3 14.49 9.74 -28.76
N LYS A 4 14.66 11.04 -28.51
CA LYS A 4 15.01 11.60 -27.19
C LYS A 4 13.90 11.21 -26.21
N ALA A 5 14.20 10.33 -25.27
CA ALA A 5 13.41 10.23 -24.05
C ALA A 5 13.73 11.46 -23.20
N ALA A 6 12.70 12.23 -22.88
CA ALA A 6 12.80 13.44 -22.08
C ALA A 6 13.23 13.07 -20.65
N SER A 7 14.35 13.66 -20.23
CA SER A 7 14.77 13.75 -18.83
C SER A 7 13.73 14.54 -18.04
N MET A 8 12.83 13.85 -17.35
CA MET A 8 12.03 14.43 -16.27
C MET A 8 12.69 14.11 -14.93
N ARG A 9 13.75 14.86 -14.62
CA ARG A 9 14.23 15.02 -13.24
C ARG A 9 13.37 16.08 -12.56
N THR A 10 12.35 15.66 -11.84
CA THR A 10 11.72 16.45 -10.79
C THR A 10 11.85 15.67 -9.49
N ARG A 11 12.61 16.26 -8.56
CA ARG A 11 12.88 15.75 -7.21
C ARG A 11 11.56 15.41 -6.50
N PRO A 12 11.45 14.31 -5.75
CA PRO A 12 10.35 14.18 -4.82
C PRO A 12 10.62 15.07 -3.61
N HIS A 13 9.68 15.97 -3.38
CA HIS A 13 9.56 16.73 -2.16
C HIS A 13 9.16 15.80 -1.01
N ILE A 14 9.85 16.02 0.10
CA ILE A 14 9.59 15.54 1.45
C ILE A 14 8.09 15.54 1.78
N LEU A 15 7.56 14.43 2.27
CA LEU A 15 6.37 14.41 3.14
C LEU A 15 6.57 13.43 4.29
N ALA A 16 7.31 13.89 5.30
CA ALA A 16 7.09 13.41 6.65
C ALA A 16 5.72 13.95 7.09
N LEU A 17 4.74 13.07 7.31
CA LEU A 17 3.45 13.43 7.91
C LEU A 17 3.70 13.81 9.38
N ALA A 18 4.02 15.07 9.63
CA ALA A 18 4.13 15.63 10.96
C ALA A 18 2.74 15.78 11.60
N ALA A 19 2.65 15.32 12.85
CA ALA A 19 1.47 15.38 13.69
C ALA A 19 0.89 16.80 13.79
N LEU A 20 -0.40 16.96 13.46
CA LEU A 20 -1.20 18.06 13.98
C LEU A 20 -1.80 17.65 15.33
N PHE A 21 -1.07 17.96 16.40
CA PHE A 21 -1.69 18.26 17.69
C PHE A 21 -2.08 19.73 17.69
N THR A 22 -3.37 20.01 17.51
CA THR A 22 -3.94 21.31 17.85
C THR A 22 -5.09 21.09 18.83
N LEU A 23 -4.86 21.53 20.06
CA LEU A 23 -5.84 21.65 21.13
C LEU A 23 -7.08 22.41 20.60
N CYS A 24 -8.24 21.77 20.61
CA CYS A 24 -9.53 22.42 20.46
C CYS A 24 -10.55 21.77 21.41
N THR A 25 -11.33 22.62 22.05
CA THR A 25 -12.20 22.40 23.21
C THR A 25 -13.26 21.29 23.04
N PRO A 26 -13.73 20.67 24.16
CA PRO A 26 -14.73 19.62 24.09
C PRO A 26 -16.10 20.24 23.80
N GLY A 27 -16.62 20.06 22.59
CA GLY A 27 -18.00 20.47 22.31
C GLY A 27 -18.44 20.60 20.84
N CYS A 28 -17.53 20.63 19.85
CA CYS A 28 -17.95 20.96 18.47
C CYS A 28 -17.40 20.08 17.33
N ALA A 29 -16.57 19.06 17.61
CA ALA A 29 -15.88 18.28 16.56
C ALA A 29 -16.44 16.86 16.30
N SER A 30 -17.57 16.46 16.91
CA SER A 30 -17.99 15.05 16.95
C SER A 30 -18.94 14.58 15.84
N LYS A 31 -19.20 15.38 14.79
CA LYS A 31 -20.10 14.95 13.69
C LYS A 31 -19.46 14.80 12.30
N HIS A 32 -18.20 15.18 12.13
CA HIS A 32 -17.52 15.08 10.82
C HIS A 32 -16.24 14.23 10.81
N ALA A 33 -15.70 13.82 11.97
CA ALA A 33 -14.39 13.16 12.04
C ALA A 33 -14.41 11.61 11.94
N ALA A 34 -15.55 10.99 11.68
CA ALA A 34 -15.66 9.52 11.51
C ALA A 34 -16.51 9.10 10.29
N ALA A 35 -17.04 10.05 9.53
CA ALA A 35 -17.73 9.79 8.28
C ALA A 35 -16.70 9.75 7.13
N GLN A 36 -16.74 8.69 6.32
CA GLN A 36 -16.11 8.56 5.00
C GLN A 36 -14.58 8.36 4.95
N MET A 37 -14.07 7.28 5.54
CA MET A 37 -12.80 6.72 5.06
C MET A 37 -13.06 5.36 4.40
N GLY A 38 -13.38 5.45 3.11
CA GLY A 38 -13.80 4.35 2.27
C GLY A 38 -15.28 3.92 2.44
N ARG A 39 -15.80 3.25 1.42
CA ARG A 39 -17.10 2.58 1.38
C ARG A 39 -16.92 1.07 1.44
N LEU A 40 -18.02 0.37 1.73
CA LEU A 40 -18.06 -1.07 1.47
C LEU A 40 -17.75 -1.34 -0.01
N MET A 41 -17.01 -2.41 -0.26
CA MET A 41 -16.71 -2.89 -1.60
C MET A 41 -18.00 -3.32 -2.32
N THR A 42 -18.03 -3.14 -3.64
CA THR A 42 -19.02 -3.82 -4.48
C THR A 42 -18.75 -5.33 -4.50
N ALA A 43 -19.69 -6.12 -5.03
CA ALA A 43 -19.50 -7.56 -5.19
C ALA A 43 -18.26 -7.88 -6.05
N ASP A 44 -18.05 -7.12 -7.14
CA ASP A 44 -16.92 -7.30 -8.05
C ASP A 44 -15.60 -6.96 -7.37
N GLU A 45 -15.52 -5.82 -6.67
CA GLU A 45 -14.33 -5.42 -5.91
C GLU A 45 -13.99 -6.47 -4.83
N ARG A 46 -15.02 -6.97 -4.13
CA ARG A 46 -14.86 -8.02 -3.12
C ARG A 46 -14.33 -9.31 -3.74
N THR A 47 -14.77 -9.64 -4.95
CA THR A 47 -14.29 -10.81 -5.71
C THR A 47 -12.81 -10.64 -6.05
N MET A 48 -12.39 -9.47 -6.55
CA MET A 48 -10.98 -9.20 -6.85
C MET A 48 -10.06 -9.33 -5.63
N VAL A 49 -10.51 -8.87 -4.45
CA VAL A 49 -9.77 -9.03 -3.18
C VAL A 49 -9.73 -10.49 -2.73
N THR A 50 -10.85 -11.21 -2.88
CA THR A 50 -10.93 -12.64 -2.56
C THR A 50 -10.00 -13.47 -3.45
N ASP A 51 -9.96 -13.16 -4.75
CA ASP A 51 -9.10 -13.85 -5.71
C ASP A 51 -7.61 -13.58 -5.43
N ALA A 52 -7.25 -12.36 -5.06
CA ALA A 52 -5.90 -12.02 -4.64
C ALA A 52 -5.49 -12.76 -3.36
N ALA A 53 -6.37 -12.85 -2.36
CA ALA A 53 -6.13 -13.66 -1.17
C ALA A 53 -6.02 -15.16 -1.50
N ALA A 54 -6.85 -15.68 -2.40
CA ALA A 54 -6.78 -17.07 -2.86
C ALA A 54 -5.47 -17.34 -3.62
N LEU A 55 -4.97 -16.38 -4.41
CA LEU A 55 -3.66 -16.45 -5.06
C LEU A 55 -2.54 -16.57 -4.02
N MET A 56 -2.56 -15.75 -2.95
CA MET A 56 -1.58 -15.86 -1.86
C MET A 56 -1.54 -17.29 -1.30
N ALA A 57 -2.70 -17.87 -0.96
CA ALA A 57 -2.78 -19.24 -0.45
C ALA A 57 -2.20 -20.27 -1.43
N LYS A 58 -2.55 -20.16 -2.72
CA LYS A 58 -2.01 -21.03 -3.80
C LYS A 58 -0.50 -20.91 -3.95
N LYS A 59 0.08 -19.76 -3.63
CA LYS A 59 1.53 -19.49 -3.66
C LYS A 59 2.24 -19.78 -2.32
N GLY A 60 1.56 -20.42 -1.38
CA GLY A 60 2.12 -20.84 -0.09
C GLY A 60 2.14 -19.75 0.99
N LEU A 61 1.49 -18.61 0.76
CA LEU A 61 1.34 -17.49 1.70
C LEU A 61 0.01 -17.65 2.47
N LYS A 62 -0.11 -18.76 3.21
CA LYS A 62 -1.38 -19.18 3.81
C LYS A 62 -1.81 -18.27 4.97
N ASP A 63 -0.87 -17.80 5.77
CA ASP A 63 -1.17 -16.96 6.93
C ASP A 63 -1.61 -15.56 6.50
N GLU A 64 -0.98 -15.02 5.46
CA GLU A 64 -1.35 -13.74 4.86
C GLU A 64 -2.71 -13.82 4.17
N SER A 65 -2.98 -14.92 3.46
CA SER A 65 -4.29 -15.20 2.89
C SER A 65 -5.37 -15.27 3.97
N ALA A 66 -5.14 -16.03 5.04
CA ALA A 66 -6.08 -16.17 6.14
C ALA A 66 -6.36 -14.82 6.83
N LEU A 67 -5.31 -14.02 7.04
CA LEU A 67 -5.46 -12.67 7.58
C LEU A 67 -6.27 -11.78 6.64
N ALA A 68 -5.96 -11.76 5.34
CA ALA A 68 -6.69 -10.99 4.34
C ALA A 68 -8.19 -11.35 4.34
N THR A 69 -8.51 -12.65 4.30
CA THR A 69 -9.89 -13.15 4.33
C THR A 69 -10.60 -12.81 5.64
N SER A 70 -9.93 -12.94 6.79
CA SER A 70 -10.49 -12.54 8.08
C SER A 70 -10.85 -11.04 8.09
N LEU A 71 -9.94 -10.18 7.63
CA LEU A 71 -10.18 -8.73 7.54
C LEU A 71 -11.32 -8.40 6.56
N LEU A 72 -11.49 -9.19 5.50
CA LEU A 72 -12.59 -9.04 4.55
C LEU A 72 -13.93 -9.41 5.17
N GLY A 73 -13.96 -10.45 6.02
CA GLY A 73 -15.13 -10.84 6.81
C GLY A 73 -15.52 -9.78 7.84
N LYS A 74 -14.54 -9.08 8.41
CA LYS A 74 -14.73 -7.98 9.36
C LYS A 74 -15.07 -6.63 8.72
N GLY A 75 -15.04 -6.53 7.38
CA GLY A 75 -15.27 -5.28 6.66
C GLY A 75 -14.18 -4.24 6.91
N ILE A 76 -12.94 -4.65 7.17
CA ILE A 76 -11.78 -3.76 7.32
C ILE A 76 -11.28 -3.31 5.95
N TRP A 77 -11.27 -4.20 4.95
CA TRP A 77 -11.02 -3.78 3.57
C TRP A 77 -12.19 -2.93 3.06
N ARG A 78 -11.87 -1.77 2.51
CA ARG A 78 -12.81 -0.76 1.99
C ARG A 78 -12.34 -0.30 0.62
N SER A 79 -13.26 0.25 -0.18
CA SER A 79 -12.91 0.96 -1.41
C SER A 79 -12.93 2.46 -1.15
N ALA A 80 -11.98 3.21 -1.69
CA ALA A 80 -11.99 4.66 -1.62
C ALA A 80 -13.29 5.24 -2.20
N THR A 81 -13.76 6.35 -1.64
CA THR A 81 -14.87 7.14 -2.20
C THR A 81 -14.32 8.23 -3.10
N ALA A 82 -15.17 8.85 -3.94
CA ALA A 82 -14.76 9.99 -4.76
C ALA A 82 -14.35 11.21 -3.92
N ASP A 83 -14.84 11.30 -2.68
CA ASP A 83 -14.56 12.40 -1.75
C ASP A 83 -13.50 12.07 -0.69
N ASP A 84 -12.76 10.98 -0.91
CA ASP A 84 -11.69 10.55 -0.04
C ASP A 84 -10.58 11.62 0.03
N ILE A 85 -10.44 12.24 1.21
CA ILE A 85 -9.53 13.36 1.41
C ILE A 85 -8.06 12.95 1.26
N TYR A 86 -7.71 11.71 1.61
CA TYR A 86 -6.35 11.20 1.50
C TYR A 86 -5.98 11.03 0.03
N MET A 87 -6.90 10.45 -0.74
CA MET A 87 -6.75 10.34 -2.19
C MET A 87 -6.62 11.70 -2.87
N LYS A 88 -7.52 12.65 -2.57
CA LYS A 88 -7.49 14.00 -3.19
C LYS A 88 -6.20 14.75 -2.89
N GLN A 89 -5.69 14.66 -1.66
CA GLN A 89 -4.43 15.30 -1.30
C GLN A 89 -3.25 14.62 -2.01
N ALA A 90 -3.21 13.28 -2.02
CA ALA A 90 -2.16 12.54 -2.69
C ALA A 90 -2.14 12.77 -4.22
N GLU A 91 -3.31 12.87 -4.85
CA GLU A 91 -3.46 13.26 -6.26
C GLU A 91 -2.91 14.67 -6.52
N LYS A 92 -3.24 15.63 -5.65
CA LYS A 92 -2.73 17.01 -5.74
C LYS A 92 -1.20 17.07 -5.64
N ASP A 93 -0.62 16.19 -4.83
CA ASP A 93 0.84 16.08 -4.65
C ASP A 93 1.51 15.23 -5.74
N GLY A 94 0.74 14.72 -6.71
CA GLY A 94 1.22 13.95 -7.86
C GLY A 94 1.46 12.46 -7.57
N GLY A 95 0.97 11.93 -6.45
CA GLY A 95 1.22 10.57 -6.00
C GLY A 95 -0.05 9.84 -5.55
N THR A 96 -0.92 9.44 -6.49
CA THR A 96 -2.13 8.67 -6.14
C THR A 96 -1.76 7.25 -5.66
N PRO A 97 -2.05 6.86 -4.40
CA PRO A 97 -1.68 5.54 -3.90
C PRO A 97 -2.58 4.45 -4.49
N TYR A 98 -2.13 3.20 -4.43
CA TYR A 98 -2.97 2.03 -4.74
C TYR A 98 -3.86 1.65 -3.56
N ALA A 99 -3.35 1.77 -2.35
CA ALA A 99 -4.07 1.51 -1.12
C ALA A 99 -3.42 2.31 0.01
N TYR A 100 -4.09 2.35 1.16
CA TYR A 100 -3.53 2.88 2.39
C TYR A 100 -4.23 2.27 3.61
N THR A 101 -3.50 2.18 4.73
CA THR A 101 -4.00 1.61 5.99
C THR A 101 -4.21 2.69 7.04
N LEU A 102 -5.41 2.72 7.62
CA LEU A 102 -5.82 3.65 8.67
C LEU A 102 -5.92 2.94 10.02
N SER A 103 -5.62 3.68 11.08
CA SER A 103 -5.74 3.14 12.45
C SER A 103 -6.28 4.16 13.45
N ALA A 104 -6.99 3.64 14.44
CA ALA A 104 -7.29 4.32 15.69
C ALA A 104 -6.42 3.69 16.81
N GLY A 105 -5.13 4.03 16.83
CA GLY A 105 -4.15 3.46 17.76
C GLY A 105 -3.70 2.04 17.37
N LYS A 106 -3.81 1.05 18.27
CA LYS A 106 -3.47 -0.36 17.99
C LYS A 106 -4.57 -1.15 17.28
N GLN A 107 -5.64 -0.48 16.87
CA GLN A 107 -6.75 -1.10 16.15
C GLN A 107 -6.89 -0.45 14.78
N PRO A 108 -6.33 -1.06 13.73
CA PRO A 108 -6.56 -0.61 12.37
C PRO A 108 -8.05 -0.56 12.07
N SER A 109 -8.52 0.60 11.61
CA SER A 109 -9.94 0.88 11.39
C SER A 109 -10.36 0.54 9.96
N ALA A 110 -9.46 0.69 9.00
CA ALA A 110 -9.70 0.35 7.60
C ALA A 110 -8.40 0.13 6.83
N ILE A 111 -8.45 -0.72 5.81
CA ILE A 111 -7.50 -0.72 4.70
C ILE A 111 -8.28 -0.30 3.46
N VAL A 112 -7.95 0.85 2.90
CA VAL A 112 -8.72 1.48 1.82
C VAL A 112 -8.01 1.28 0.50
N LEU A 113 -8.71 0.69 -0.47
CA LEU A 113 -8.22 0.39 -1.81
C LEU A 113 -8.67 1.49 -2.78
N ALA A 114 -7.71 2.12 -3.45
CA ALA A 114 -7.96 3.18 -4.44
C ALA A 114 -8.55 2.61 -5.74
N PRO A 115 -9.21 3.43 -6.58
CA PRO A 115 -9.77 2.95 -7.85
C PRO A 115 -8.73 2.28 -8.77
N ARG A 116 -7.49 2.78 -8.75
CA ARG A 116 -6.39 2.20 -9.53
C ARG A 116 -5.99 0.79 -9.08
N PHE A 117 -6.19 0.43 -7.81
CA PHE A 117 -6.02 -0.95 -7.35
C PHE A 117 -6.93 -1.91 -8.12
N PHE A 118 -8.14 -1.51 -8.46
CA PHE A 118 -9.06 -2.40 -9.19
C PHE A 118 -8.86 -2.35 -10.70
N LYS A 119 -8.46 -1.19 -11.24
CA LYS A 119 -8.44 -0.93 -12.69
C LYS A 119 -7.10 -1.17 -13.37
N GLU A 120 -5.99 -0.97 -12.66
CA GLU A 120 -4.64 -0.87 -13.25
C GLU A 120 -3.72 -2.01 -12.83
N THR A 121 -4.24 -3.02 -12.12
CA THR A 121 -3.40 -4.06 -11.52
C THR A 121 -3.79 -5.46 -12.00
N THR A 122 -2.76 -6.26 -12.25
CA THR A 122 -2.87 -7.70 -12.45
C THR A 122 -3.22 -8.39 -11.13
N ALA A 123 -3.60 -9.67 -11.18
CA ALA A 123 -3.86 -10.44 -9.96
C ALA A 123 -2.59 -10.58 -9.05
N PRO A 124 -1.38 -10.86 -9.59
CA PRO A 124 -0.15 -10.80 -8.80
C PRO A 124 0.11 -9.44 -8.16
N ALA A 125 -0.07 -8.34 -8.90
CA ALA A 125 0.11 -6.99 -8.38
C ALA A 125 -0.87 -6.69 -7.24
N ARG A 126 -2.14 -7.10 -7.34
CA ARG A 126 -3.11 -6.95 -6.23
C ARG A 126 -2.70 -7.71 -4.99
N ALA A 127 -2.30 -8.97 -5.13
CA ALA A 127 -1.81 -9.76 -4.00
C ALA A 127 -0.58 -9.09 -3.36
N SER A 128 0.36 -8.61 -4.16
CA SER A 128 1.53 -7.89 -3.69
C SER A 128 1.16 -6.63 -2.90
N LEU A 129 0.31 -5.77 -3.45
CA LEU A 129 -0.16 -4.55 -2.79
C LEU A 129 -0.93 -4.87 -1.50
N MET A 130 -1.74 -5.93 -1.48
CA MET A 130 -2.39 -6.38 -0.26
C MET A 130 -1.39 -6.82 0.81
N LEU A 131 -0.30 -7.50 0.44
CA LEU A 131 0.74 -7.89 1.41
C LEU A 131 1.42 -6.69 2.05
N HIS A 132 1.64 -5.64 1.26
CA HIS A 132 2.17 -4.36 1.74
C HIS A 132 1.24 -3.77 2.82
N GLU A 133 -0.05 -3.63 2.53
CA GLU A 133 -1.02 -3.12 3.50
C GLU A 133 -1.20 -4.02 4.74
N LEU A 134 -1.11 -5.34 4.57
CA LEU A 134 -1.09 -6.26 5.70
C LEU A 134 0.14 -6.07 6.60
N GLY A 135 1.27 -5.60 6.03
CA GLY A 135 2.43 -5.16 6.80
C GLY A 135 2.11 -3.97 7.69
N HIS A 136 1.49 -2.93 7.14
CA HIS A 136 1.01 -1.79 7.94
C HIS A 136 0.02 -2.22 9.01
N TYR A 137 -0.95 -3.07 8.67
CA TYR A 137 -1.92 -3.60 9.63
C TYR A 137 -1.21 -4.26 10.83
N ARG A 138 -0.24 -5.14 10.57
CA ARG A 138 0.53 -5.82 11.63
C ARG A 138 1.35 -4.84 12.46
N ALA A 139 1.98 -3.85 11.82
CA ALA A 139 2.74 -2.82 12.50
C ALA A 139 1.85 -2.03 13.47
N TYR A 140 0.69 -1.57 13.01
CA TYR A 140 -0.30 -0.89 13.85
C TYR A 140 -0.76 -1.76 15.02
N VAL A 141 -1.13 -3.02 14.79
CA VAL A 141 -1.54 -3.93 15.88
C VAL A 141 -0.44 -4.07 16.94
N LYS A 142 0.83 -4.12 16.52
CA LYS A 142 1.97 -4.29 17.42
C LYS A 142 2.30 -2.99 18.18
N THR A 143 2.48 -1.89 17.46
CA THR A 143 3.11 -0.67 17.98
C THR A 143 2.13 0.49 18.15
N GLY A 144 1.01 0.48 17.42
CA GLY A 144 0.09 1.61 17.31
C GLY A 144 0.46 2.59 16.20
N PHE A 145 1.51 2.30 15.43
CA PHE A 145 2.01 3.13 14.33
C PHE A 145 2.22 2.29 13.08
N SER A 146 2.11 2.93 11.91
CA SER A 146 2.51 2.33 10.63
C SER A 146 4.02 2.10 10.59
N ASP A 147 4.48 1.11 9.83
CA ASP A 147 5.89 0.92 9.49
C ASP A 147 6.03 0.53 8.01
N GLU A 148 6.51 1.47 7.20
CA GLU A 148 6.81 1.28 5.77
C GLU A 148 7.82 0.17 5.54
N THR A 149 8.76 -0.03 6.46
CA THR A 149 9.74 -1.11 6.34
C THR A 149 9.06 -2.46 6.41
N ASP A 150 8.13 -2.67 7.34
CA ASP A 150 7.41 -3.95 7.46
C ASP A 150 6.48 -4.17 6.25
N GLY A 151 5.88 -3.11 5.71
CA GLY A 151 5.07 -3.14 4.49
C GLY A 151 5.89 -3.58 3.26
N TYR A 152 6.89 -2.79 2.89
CA TYR A 152 7.71 -3.05 1.70
C TYR A 152 8.55 -4.33 1.82
N LYS A 153 9.04 -4.68 3.02
CA LYS A 153 9.77 -5.93 3.21
C LYS A 153 8.86 -7.14 2.99
N ALA A 154 7.66 -7.15 3.58
CA ALA A 154 6.71 -8.25 3.37
C ALA A 154 6.27 -8.37 1.90
N GLN A 155 6.06 -7.23 1.24
CA GLN A 155 5.74 -7.18 -0.18
C GLN A 155 6.86 -7.78 -1.04
N TYR A 156 8.10 -7.34 -0.82
CA TYR A 156 9.24 -7.78 -1.59
C TYR A 156 9.58 -9.26 -1.35
N ASP A 157 9.55 -9.74 -0.10
CA ASP A 157 9.90 -11.13 0.21
C ASP A 157 8.95 -12.15 -0.44
N ALA A 158 7.74 -11.72 -0.79
CA ALA A 158 6.71 -12.53 -1.41
C ALA A 158 6.58 -12.34 -2.94
N ASN A 159 7.15 -11.27 -3.51
CA ASN A 159 6.88 -10.85 -4.89
C ASN A 159 7.16 -11.95 -5.94
N LYS A 160 8.30 -12.65 -5.82
CA LYS A 160 8.74 -13.73 -6.72
C LYS A 160 7.84 -14.94 -6.61
N LYS A 161 7.35 -15.26 -5.41
CA LYS A 161 6.37 -16.34 -5.22
C LYS A 161 5.05 -16.01 -5.89
N LEU A 162 4.61 -14.76 -5.81
CA LEU A 162 3.41 -14.27 -6.49
C LEU A 162 3.56 -14.25 -8.02
N GLY A 163 4.78 -14.29 -8.53
CA GLY A 163 5.08 -14.14 -9.96
C GLY A 163 5.00 -12.69 -10.40
N MET A 164 5.21 -11.73 -9.49
CA MET A 164 5.26 -10.31 -9.82
C MET A 164 6.65 -9.95 -10.34
N GLY A 165 6.72 -9.19 -11.44
CA GLY A 165 7.95 -8.72 -12.06
C GLY A 165 7.78 -7.40 -12.82
N GLU A 166 8.75 -7.04 -13.65
CA GLU A 166 8.74 -5.79 -14.43
C GLU A 166 7.51 -5.63 -15.32
N GLU A 167 6.95 -6.73 -15.81
CA GLU A 167 5.72 -6.75 -16.62
C GLU A 167 4.49 -6.25 -15.84
N ASP A 168 4.50 -6.37 -14.51
CA ASP A 168 3.48 -5.78 -13.65
C ASP A 168 3.67 -4.26 -13.50
N SER A 169 4.66 -3.66 -14.16
CA SER A 169 4.84 -2.22 -14.35
C SER A 169 4.89 -1.45 -13.03
N LEU A 170 4.02 -0.45 -12.85
CA LEU A 170 4.08 0.54 -11.77
C LEU A 170 4.08 -0.08 -10.36
N PRO A 171 3.22 -1.07 -10.01
CA PRO A 171 3.28 -1.76 -8.72
C PRO A 171 4.63 -2.40 -8.39
N TYR A 172 5.31 -2.98 -9.40
CA TYR A 172 6.61 -3.60 -9.20
C TYR A 172 7.69 -2.55 -8.91
N PHE A 173 7.74 -1.48 -9.71
CA PHE A 173 8.73 -0.41 -9.48
C PHE A 173 8.45 0.40 -8.21
N ALA A 174 7.19 0.67 -7.86
CA ALA A 174 6.83 1.32 -6.60
C ALA A 174 7.23 0.50 -5.36
N MET A 175 7.17 -0.84 -5.47
CA MET A 175 7.73 -1.71 -4.43
C MET A 175 9.26 -1.58 -4.35
N LEU A 176 9.97 -1.54 -5.48
CA LEU A 176 11.43 -1.37 -5.48
C LEU A 176 11.85 -0.01 -4.92
N ASP A 177 11.12 1.08 -5.23
CA ASP A 177 11.31 2.39 -4.61
C ASP A 177 11.24 2.29 -3.09
N GLY A 178 10.16 1.71 -2.57
CA GLY A 178 9.98 1.56 -1.12
C GLY A 178 11.00 0.62 -0.47
N VAL A 179 11.45 -0.44 -1.16
CA VAL A 179 12.53 -1.30 -0.66
C VAL A 179 13.83 -0.52 -0.54
N VAL A 180 14.19 0.27 -1.54
CA VAL A 180 15.41 1.09 -1.51
C VAL A 180 15.33 2.17 -0.43
N GLU A 181 14.18 2.83 -0.29
CA GLU A 181 13.99 3.92 0.66
C GLU A 181 13.88 3.44 2.11
N TYR A 182 13.09 2.39 2.38
CA TYR A 182 12.72 2.00 3.75
C TYR A 182 13.35 0.70 4.23
N VAL A 183 13.62 -0.26 3.34
CA VAL A 183 14.11 -1.59 3.73
C VAL A 183 15.64 -1.62 3.75
N VAL A 184 16.30 -1.17 2.68
CA VAL A 184 17.76 -1.20 2.55
C VAL A 184 18.50 -0.48 3.70
N PRO A 185 18.06 0.69 4.20
CA PRO A 185 18.73 1.35 5.33
C PRO A 185 18.72 0.53 6.63
N LYS A 186 17.69 -0.31 6.83
CA LYS A 186 17.56 -1.18 8.02
C LYS A 186 18.10 -2.60 7.78
N TYR A 187 18.05 -3.08 6.54
CA TYR A 187 18.43 -4.43 6.09
C TYR A 187 19.36 -4.32 4.86
N PRO A 188 20.63 -3.93 5.06
CA PRO A 188 21.55 -3.59 3.97
C PRO A 188 21.94 -4.77 3.10
N GLU A 189 21.58 -6.02 3.45
CA GLU A 189 21.72 -7.19 2.60
C GLU A 189 20.83 -7.14 1.35
N TYR A 190 19.69 -6.43 1.39
CA TYR A 190 18.76 -6.31 0.25
C TYR A 190 19.41 -5.64 -0.97
N LYS A 191 20.40 -4.77 -0.77
CA LYS A 191 21.16 -4.13 -1.86
C LYS A 191 21.91 -5.12 -2.77
N LYS A 192 22.08 -6.36 -2.31
CA LYS A 192 22.77 -7.42 -3.08
C LYS A 192 21.79 -8.22 -3.94
N TYR A 193 20.48 -8.07 -3.74
CA TYR A 193 19.49 -8.81 -4.51
C TYR A 193 19.43 -8.27 -5.95
N PRO A 194 19.37 -9.13 -6.99
CA PRO A 194 19.60 -8.70 -8.37
C PRO A 194 18.69 -7.58 -8.88
N ASP A 195 17.41 -7.65 -8.55
CA ASP A 195 16.37 -6.66 -8.87
C ASP A 195 16.61 -5.31 -8.16
N VAL A 196 16.87 -5.33 -6.85
CA VAL A 196 17.17 -4.12 -6.06
C VAL A 196 18.47 -3.49 -6.53
N LYS A 197 19.52 -4.30 -6.72
CA LYS A 197 20.81 -3.85 -7.23
C LYS A 197 20.67 -3.23 -8.62
N GLY A 198 19.97 -3.91 -9.53
CA GLY A 198 19.71 -3.41 -10.88
C GLY A 198 19.00 -2.07 -10.84
N TYR A 199 17.92 -1.97 -10.05
CA TYR A 199 17.13 -0.77 -9.88
C TYR A 199 17.95 0.42 -9.37
N MET A 200 18.76 0.24 -8.33
CA MET A 200 19.63 1.29 -7.77
C MET A 200 20.72 1.78 -8.73
N THR A 201 21.02 1.03 -9.79
CA THR A 201 22.04 1.38 -10.80
C THR A 201 21.46 1.94 -12.09
N THR A 202 20.14 1.96 -12.24
CA THR A 202 19.47 2.56 -13.39
C THR A 202 19.57 4.10 -13.29
N PRO A 203 20.13 4.80 -14.30
CA PRO A 203 20.39 6.24 -14.27
C PRO A 203 19.16 7.16 -14.12
#